data_AF-A0A356WZ26-F1
#
_entry.id   AF-A0A356WZ26-F1
#
_cell.length_a   1.000
_cell.length_b   1.000
_cell.length_c   1.000
_cell.angle_alpha   90.00
_cell.angle_beta   90.00
_cell.angle_gamma   90.00
#
_symmetry.space_group_name_H-M   'P 1'
#
loop_
_entity.id
_entity.type
_entity.pdbx_description
1 polymer ?
#
loop_
_entity_poly.entity_id
_entity_poly.type
_entity_poly.pdbx_seq_one_letter_code
_entity_poly.pdbx_strand_id
1 'polypeptide(L)'
;LETASLYKINKDGSTTEAFTGDIESWGDYFKYHYVKFDFSSVETPGIYYIQYGDHKTNNFIINNDVYEDITDATSDIWIPIHMNHMFVREGYR
;
A
#
# COMPACT_ATOMS: atom_id res chain seq x y z
N LEU A 1 3.53 -20.01 -11.15
CA LEU A 1 4.63 -19.37 -10.42
C LEU A 1 4.52 -19.84 -8.99
N GLU A 2 5.63 -20.12 -8.34
CA GLU A 2 5.62 -20.71 -6.98
C GLU A 2 5.99 -19.67 -5.91
N THR A 3 6.61 -18.56 -6.31
CA THR A 3 7.12 -17.53 -5.41
C THR A 3 6.70 -16.12 -5.82
N ALA A 4 6.73 -15.22 -4.84
CA ALA A 4 6.64 -13.78 -5.03
C ALA A 4 7.75 -13.08 -4.25
N SER A 5 8.09 -11.87 -4.66
CA SER A 5 9.18 -11.09 -4.08
C SER A 5 8.71 -9.71 -3.67
N LEU A 6 9.17 -9.25 -2.51
CA LEU A 6 9.00 -7.90 -2.01
C LEU A 6 10.29 -7.11 -2.27
N TYR A 7 10.16 -5.96 -2.91
CA TYR A 7 11.28 -5.06 -3.18
C TYR A 7 11.15 -3.78 -2.37
N LYS A 8 12.26 -3.35 -1.77
CA LYS A 8 12.41 -2.05 -1.12
C LYS A 8 12.93 -1.02 -2.12
N ILE A 9 12.34 0.16 -2.13
CA ILE A 9 12.86 1.33 -2.85
C ILE A 9 13.81 2.10 -1.93
N ASN A 10 15.06 2.24 -2.37
CA ASN A 10 16.09 2.99 -1.68
C ASN A 10 15.96 4.49 -1.94
N LYS A 11 16.64 5.30 -1.13
CA LYS A 11 16.60 6.77 -1.22
C LYS A 11 17.13 7.30 -2.55
N ASP A 12 17.99 6.57 -3.22
CA ASP A 12 18.56 6.90 -4.53
C ASP A 12 17.67 6.45 -5.71
N GLY A 13 16.51 5.83 -5.43
CA GLY A 13 15.59 5.29 -6.42
C GLY A 13 15.96 3.88 -6.91
N SER A 14 17.06 3.29 -6.43
CA SER A 14 17.38 1.89 -6.69
C SER A 14 16.45 0.95 -5.91
N THR A 15 16.34 -0.29 -6.36
CA THR A 15 15.48 -1.30 -5.72
C THR A 15 16.29 -2.45 -5.19
N THR A 16 16.08 -2.83 -3.93
CA THR A 16 16.70 -4.00 -3.31
C THR A 16 15.64 -5.05 -3.02
N GLU A 17 15.92 -6.31 -3.32
CA GLU A 17 15.05 -7.42 -2.90
C GLU A 17 15.08 -7.55 -1.37
N ALA A 18 13.94 -7.31 -0.73
CA ALA A 18 13.82 -7.31 0.73
C ALA A 18 13.41 -8.68 1.27
N PHE A 19 12.58 -9.41 0.52
CA PHE A 19 12.10 -10.73 0.89
C PHE A 19 11.60 -11.46 -0.34
N THR A 20 11.81 -12.77 -0.40
CA THR A 20 11.24 -13.67 -1.41
C THR A 20 10.72 -14.90 -0.69
N GLY A 21 9.50 -15.32 -1.03
CA GLY A 21 8.84 -16.43 -0.37
C GLY A 21 7.85 -17.14 -1.27
N ASP A 22 7.47 -18.34 -0.85
CA ASP A 22 6.46 -19.14 -1.54
C ASP A 22 5.08 -18.47 -1.43
N ILE A 23 4.24 -18.72 -2.44
CA ILE A 23 2.85 -18.29 -2.44
C ILE A 23 1.91 -19.44 -2.12
N GLU A 24 0.88 -19.16 -1.35
CA GLU A 24 -0.18 -20.12 -1.03
C GLU A 24 -1.38 -19.89 -1.93
N SER A 25 -1.88 -20.94 -2.59
CA SER A 25 -3.14 -20.83 -3.33
C SER A 25 -4.28 -20.52 -2.36
N TRP A 26 -5.01 -19.43 -2.61
CA TRP A 26 -6.21 -19.08 -1.85
C TRP A 26 -7.48 -19.66 -2.47
N GLY A 27 -7.46 -19.83 -3.79
CA GLY A 27 -8.56 -20.42 -4.56
C GLY A 27 -9.17 -19.46 -5.57
N ASP A 28 -10.21 -19.94 -6.24
CA ASP A 28 -10.91 -19.20 -7.29
C ASP A 28 -12.02 -18.32 -6.70
N TYR A 29 -12.06 -17.07 -7.13
CA TYR A 29 -13.13 -16.14 -6.79
C TYR A 29 -13.56 -15.32 -8.01
N PHE A 30 -14.83 -15.50 -8.39
CA PHE A 30 -15.39 -15.04 -9.66
C PHE A 30 -14.54 -15.43 -10.88
N LYS A 31 -13.85 -14.46 -11.50
CA LYS A 31 -13.09 -14.63 -12.73
C LYS A 31 -11.61 -14.93 -12.52
N TYR A 32 -11.13 -14.92 -11.27
CA TYR A 32 -9.70 -14.92 -10.98
C TYR A 32 -9.33 -15.99 -9.97
N HIS A 33 -8.13 -16.54 -10.14
CA HIS A 33 -7.47 -17.36 -9.16
C HIS A 33 -6.58 -16.47 -8.29
N TYR A 34 -6.77 -16.54 -6.98
CA TYR A 34 -6.02 -15.72 -6.03
C TYR A 34 -4.99 -16.56 -5.29
N VAL A 35 -3.89 -15.89 -4.96
CA VAL A 35 -2.78 -16.43 -4.20
C VAL A 35 -2.46 -15.47 -3.06
N LYS A 36 -1.96 -16.01 -1.95
CA LYS A 36 -1.48 -15.27 -0.79
C LYS A 36 0.03 -15.25 -0.79
N PHE A 37 0.57 -14.10 -0.47
CA PHE A 37 1.99 -13.89 -0.24
C PHE A 37 2.15 -13.25 1.13
N ASP A 38 2.76 -13.97 2.07
CA ASP A 38 2.99 -13.49 3.42
C ASP A 38 4.41 -12.91 3.54
N PHE A 39 4.48 -11.59 3.73
CA PHE A 39 5.71 -10.84 3.96
C PHE A 39 5.75 -10.20 5.35
N SER A 40 4.95 -10.72 6.30
CA SER A 40 4.82 -10.15 7.65
C SER A 40 6.13 -10.13 8.44
N SER A 41 7.14 -10.92 8.04
CA SER A 41 8.48 -10.88 8.62
C SER A 41 9.26 -9.59 8.30
N VAL A 42 8.80 -8.79 7.34
CA VAL A 42 9.44 -7.54 6.94
C VAL A 42 8.87 -6.37 7.72
N GLU A 43 9.58 -5.97 8.77
CA GLU A 43 9.17 -4.89 9.67
C GLU A 43 9.92 -3.58 9.45
N THR A 44 10.94 -3.58 8.59
CA THR A 44 11.78 -2.39 8.38
C THR A 44 10.99 -1.28 7.69
N PRO A 45 10.94 -0.06 8.24
CA PRO A 45 10.21 1.02 7.59
C PRO A 45 10.77 1.41 6.22
N GLY A 46 9.89 1.79 5.30
CA GLY A 46 10.24 2.24 3.95
C GLY A 46 9.12 2.13 2.93
N ILE A 47 9.48 2.36 1.67
CA ILE A 47 8.59 2.25 0.51
C ILE A 47 8.90 0.94 -0.21
N TYR A 48 7.87 0.17 -0.54
CA TYR A 48 7.96 -1.18 -1.08
C TYR A 48 7.00 -1.41 -2.24
N TYR A 49 7.25 -2.45 -3.03
CA TYR A 49 6.30 -3.02 -3.98
C TYR A 49 6.44 -4.56 -4.02
N ILE A 50 5.38 -5.25 -4.42
CA ILE A 50 5.38 -6.71 -4.62
C ILE A 50 5.54 -7.01 -6.11
N GLN A 51 6.39 -7.97 -6.43
CA GLN A 51 6.59 -8.55 -7.74
C GLN A 51 6.07 -9.99 -7.74
N TYR A 52 5.22 -10.32 -8.72
CA TYR A 52 4.79 -11.69 -8.99
C TYR A 52 4.86 -11.96 -10.50
N GLY A 53 5.82 -12.80 -10.90
CA GLY A 53 6.11 -13.01 -12.33
C GLY A 53 6.56 -11.71 -12.98
N ASP A 54 5.83 -11.24 -13.99
CA ASP A 54 6.09 -9.96 -14.67
C ASP A 54 5.25 -8.79 -14.11
N HIS A 55 4.39 -9.04 -13.12
CA HIS A 55 3.49 -8.05 -12.57
C HIS A 55 4.05 -7.37 -11.32
N LYS A 56 3.96 -6.04 -11.29
CA LYS A 56 4.31 -5.18 -10.15
C LYS A 56 3.07 -4.54 -9.57
N THR A 57 2.97 -4.48 -8.26
CA THR A 57 1.95 -3.66 -7.58
C THR A 57 2.32 -2.19 -7.60
N ASN A 58 1.38 -1.33 -7.20
CA ASN A 58 1.70 0.02 -6.79
C ASN A 58 2.61 0.00 -5.55
N ASN A 59 3.29 1.12 -5.33
CA ASN A 59 4.11 1.32 -4.15
C ASN A 59 3.23 1.47 -2.90
N PHE A 60 3.69 0.91 -1.79
CA PHE A 60 3.06 1.07 -0.48
C PHE A 60 4.14 1.28 0.59
N ILE A 61 3.71 1.79 1.75
CA ILE A 61 4.59 2.10 2.87
C ILE A 61 4.44 1.01 3.93
N ILE A 62 5.56 0.56 4.47
CA ILE A 62 5.61 -0.17 5.73
C ILE A 62 6.15 0.83 6.75
N ASN A 63 5.35 1.15 7.76
CA ASN A 63 5.73 2.02 8.87
C ASN A 63 4.76 1.80 10.04
N ASN A 64 5.11 2.28 11.23
CA ASN A 64 4.23 2.20 12.40
C ASN A 64 3.01 3.12 12.30
N ASP A 65 3.18 4.26 11.62
CA ASP A 65 2.21 5.35 11.62
C ASP A 65 1.43 5.47 10.30
N VAL A 66 1.35 4.38 9.51
CA VAL A 66 0.73 4.38 8.17
C VAL A 66 -0.74 4.80 8.14
N TYR A 67 -1.41 4.79 9.30
CA TYR A 67 -2.81 5.17 9.44
C TYR A 67 -3.02 6.50 10.18
N GLU A 68 -1.96 7.20 10.60
CA GLU A 68 -2.08 8.43 11.40
C GLU A 68 -2.93 9.49 10.70
N ASP A 69 -2.72 9.68 9.39
CA ASP A 69 -3.39 10.71 8.58
C ASP A 69 -4.58 10.17 7.76
N ILE A 70 -5.05 8.94 8.01
CA ILE A 70 -6.08 8.31 7.14
C ILE A 70 -7.42 9.07 7.16
N THR A 71 -7.69 9.81 8.24
CA THR A 71 -8.92 10.59 8.40
C THR A 71 -8.84 11.99 7.79
N ASP A 72 -7.66 12.47 7.42
CA ASP A 72 -7.46 13.87 7.02
C ASP A 72 -8.28 14.20 5.78
N ALA A 73 -8.24 13.34 4.75
CA ALA A 73 -9.07 13.52 3.56
C ALA A 73 -10.58 13.56 3.88
N THR A 74 -11.01 12.84 4.94
CA THR A 74 -12.41 12.86 5.37
C THR A 74 -12.73 14.17 6.08
N SER A 75 -11.88 14.58 7.02
CA SER A 75 -12.09 15.76 7.87
C SER A 75 -11.91 17.07 7.10
N ASP A 76 -10.91 17.17 6.25
CA ASP A 76 -10.53 18.40 5.55
C ASP A 76 -11.34 18.61 4.27
N ILE A 77 -11.68 17.55 3.56
CA ILE A 77 -12.31 17.64 2.24
C ILE A 77 -13.73 17.09 2.26
N TRP A 78 -13.91 15.83 2.65
CA TRP A 78 -15.19 15.14 2.46
C TRP A 78 -16.31 15.74 3.31
N ILE A 79 -16.09 15.93 4.62
CA ILE A 79 -17.09 16.51 5.53
C ILE A 79 -17.48 17.92 5.07
N PRO A 80 -16.54 18.87 4.85
CA PRO A 80 -16.90 20.24 4.47
C PRO A 80 -17.70 20.35 3.17
N ILE A 81 -17.36 19.58 2.13
CA ILE A 81 -18.09 19.60 0.85
C ILE A 81 -19.56 19.16 1.00
N HIS A 82 -19.85 18.29 1.97
CA HIS A 82 -21.20 17.74 2.17
C HIS A 82 -22.01 18.50 3.23
N MET A 83 -21.46 19.56 3.84
CA MET A 83 -22.20 20.41 4.77
C MET A 83 -22.99 21.48 4.00
N ASN A 84 -24.32 21.40 4.02
CA ASN A 84 -25.17 22.51 3.56
C ASN A 84 -25.13 23.65 4.59
N HIS A 85 -24.99 24.91 4.10
CA HIS A 85 -25.03 26.16 4.89
C HIS A 85 -23.84 26.46 5.84
N MET A 86 -22.60 26.10 5.47
CA MET A 86 -21.38 26.49 6.19
C MET A 86 -20.49 27.40 5.34
N PHE A 87 -19.97 28.49 5.92
CA PHE A 87 -18.90 29.29 5.32
C PHE A 87 -17.54 28.76 5.77
N VAL A 88 -16.83 28.06 4.89
CA VAL A 88 -15.53 27.44 5.18
C VAL A 88 -14.41 28.39 4.73
N ARG A 89 -13.45 28.68 5.62
CA ARG A 89 -12.18 29.34 5.24
C ARG A 89 -11.07 28.32 5.28
N GLU A 90 -10.60 27.94 4.11
CA GLU A 90 -9.46 27.03 3.97
C GLU A 90 -8.15 27.84 3.95
N GLY A 91 -7.22 27.47 4.83
CA GLY A 91 -5.99 28.21 5.10
C GLY A 91 -4.76 27.63 4.41
N TYR A 92 -4.89 27.09 3.20
CA TYR A 92 -3.71 26.71 2.41
C TYR A 92 -2.88 27.98 2.12
N ARG A 93 -1.69 28.04 2.72
CA ARG A 93 -0.62 28.99 2.43
C ARG A 93 0.62 28.21 2.00
#